data_AF-A0A4Q4YM56-F1
#
_entry.id   AF-A0A4Q4YM56-F1
#
_cell.length_a   1.000
_cell.length_b   1.000
_cell.length_c   1.000
_cell.angle_alpha   90.00
_cell.angle_beta   90.00
_cell.angle_gamma   90.00
#
_symmetry.space_group_name_H-M   'P 1'
#
loop_
_entity.id
_entity.type
_entity.pdbx_description
1 polymer ?
#
loop_
_entity_poly.entity_id
_entity_poly.type
_entity_poly.pdbx_seq_one_letter_code
_entity_poly.pdbx_strand_id
1 'polypeptide(L)'
;MFSKALSTAAVVLSATQLAYAQTFTDCNPMEKKCDPDPALGTTIDVDFTKGPNDLFYEFDGTKIDYNENGAVFTINKETDAPTVGTNKYIFFGRVDVTVQAAFGQGVVTSFVLQSDNLDEIDWEWLGGDTTQVQTNYFGKGDTTTYDRGAYHNVANPQTTTHTYSIDWTKDHVQWYIDGTMVRELKYADAQGGTRFPQTPMEIRIGTWVAGRKDAPKGTVEWAGGYTDFSQGPFIAYYKEIKITDYSNGVEGAKQYVWDDGSDGSWQSIQVITGDGDDEETSSTTSSKPTSSSTKEASSSTKSAETTKTNTASEKTSSAVSKPTSSSSPASTSSASATREETTASSTSAPTSDDEAAESPSATGAAPSSTGVVGTNAGHKAGSSAAMMGAALALAAFLL
;
A
#
# COMPACT_ATOMS: atom_id res chain seq x y z
N MET A 1 -44.46 -13.14 -13.67
CA MET A 1 -43.49 -12.34 -12.89
C MET A 1 -42.69 -13.33 -12.06
N PHE A 2 -41.37 -13.38 -12.21
CA PHE A 2 -40.49 -14.21 -11.38
C PHE A 2 -39.31 -13.35 -10.94
N SER A 3 -39.22 -13.05 -9.65
CA SER A 3 -38.09 -12.31 -9.09
C SER A 3 -36.95 -13.29 -8.78
N LYS A 4 -35.76 -13.02 -9.31
CA LYS A 4 -34.53 -13.68 -8.84
C LYS A 4 -34.03 -12.91 -7.62
N ALA A 5 -34.12 -13.51 -6.44
CA ALA A 5 -33.38 -13.01 -5.29
C ALA A 5 -31.87 -13.26 -5.54
N LEU A 6 -31.05 -12.20 -5.47
CA LEU A 6 -29.60 -12.39 -5.32
C LEU A 6 -29.32 -12.80 -3.88
N SER A 7 -28.58 -13.89 -3.71
CA SER A 7 -28.07 -14.31 -2.40
C SER A 7 -26.68 -13.72 -2.20
N THR A 8 -26.60 -12.52 -1.62
CA THR A 8 -25.34 -11.92 -1.16
C THR A 8 -24.80 -12.72 0.02
N ALA A 9 -23.87 -13.62 -0.24
CA ALA A 9 -23.12 -14.32 0.81
C ALA A 9 -22.10 -13.35 1.41
N ALA A 10 -22.33 -12.90 2.65
CA ALA A 10 -21.35 -12.15 3.41
C ALA A 10 -20.26 -13.10 3.91
N VAL A 11 -19.10 -13.11 3.25
CA VAL A 11 -17.93 -13.89 3.69
C VAL A 11 -17.29 -13.16 4.88
N VAL A 12 -17.50 -13.69 6.09
CA VAL A 12 -16.82 -13.19 7.28
C VAL A 12 -15.40 -13.77 7.30
N LEU A 13 -14.45 -13.06 6.70
CA LEU A 13 -13.03 -13.39 6.81
C LEU A 13 -12.54 -13.11 8.25
N SER A 14 -12.52 -14.15 9.09
CA SER A 14 -11.72 -14.14 10.32
C SER A 14 -10.25 -14.41 9.99
N ALA A 15 -9.55 -13.38 9.49
CA ALA A 15 -8.20 -13.49 8.90
C ALA A 15 -7.07 -12.92 9.77
N THR A 16 -7.22 -12.94 11.10
CA THR A 16 -6.14 -12.59 12.04
C THR A 16 -5.33 -13.81 12.46
N GLN A 17 -4.03 -13.82 12.11
CA GLN A 17 -2.92 -14.02 13.06
C GLN A 17 -1.51 -14.06 12.42
N LEU A 18 -1.36 -14.12 11.09
CA LEU A 18 -0.04 -14.35 10.46
C LEU A 18 0.42 -13.29 9.44
N ALA A 19 -0.27 -12.15 9.32
CA ALA A 19 0.29 -10.93 8.71
C ALA A 19 1.42 -10.32 9.57
N TYR A 20 1.47 -10.68 10.87
CA TYR A 20 2.52 -10.36 11.85
C TYR A 20 3.98 -10.58 11.38
N ALA A 21 4.21 -11.32 10.29
CA ALA A 21 5.54 -11.45 9.69
C ALA A 21 6.09 -10.14 9.12
N GLN A 22 5.21 -9.17 8.79
CA GLN A 22 5.59 -7.86 8.25
C GLN A 22 4.85 -6.69 8.92
N THR A 23 3.64 -6.92 9.46
CA THR A 23 2.82 -5.87 10.09
C THR A 23 2.89 -5.96 11.62
N PHE A 24 3.80 -5.22 12.27
CA PHE A 24 3.98 -5.21 13.73
C PHE A 24 4.73 -3.97 14.24
N THR A 25 4.53 -3.65 15.52
CA THR A 25 5.24 -2.60 16.28
C THR A 25 5.83 -3.18 17.56
N ASP A 26 7.03 -2.76 17.95
CA ASP A 26 7.59 -3.02 19.29
C ASP A 26 7.09 -1.99 20.32
N CYS A 27 6.63 -0.82 19.87
CA CYS A 27 6.17 0.25 20.73
C CYS A 27 4.95 0.99 20.20
N ASN A 28 3.76 0.73 20.77
CA ASN A 28 2.57 1.53 20.47
C ASN A 28 2.54 2.82 21.31
N PRO A 29 2.72 4.03 20.71
CA PRO A 29 2.73 5.31 21.42
C PRO A 29 1.37 5.71 22.01
N MET A 30 0.28 5.05 21.58
CA MET A 30 -1.05 5.21 22.18
C MET A 30 -1.23 4.41 23.49
N GLU A 31 -0.31 3.49 23.81
CA GLU A 31 -0.37 2.63 24.99
C GLU A 31 0.72 2.95 26.04
N LYS A 32 1.87 3.44 25.59
CA LYS A 32 3.06 3.73 26.40
C LYS A 32 3.92 4.81 25.73
N LYS A 33 4.81 5.45 26.50
CA LYS A 33 5.85 6.32 25.93
C LYS A 33 6.82 5.48 25.09
N CYS A 34 7.14 5.97 23.90
CA CYS A 34 8.11 5.39 22.97
C CYS A 34 9.28 6.36 22.72
N ASP A 35 10.37 5.86 22.15
CA ASP A 35 11.48 6.72 21.69
C ASP A 35 11.08 7.46 20.40
N PRO A 36 11.66 8.63 20.07
CA PRO A 36 11.30 9.38 18.86
C PRO A 36 11.65 8.67 17.55
N ASP A 37 10.72 8.68 16.59
CA ASP A 37 10.91 8.10 15.27
C ASP A 37 11.98 8.89 14.49
N PRO A 38 13.10 8.29 14.03
CA PRO A 38 14.12 9.04 13.30
C PRO A 38 13.59 9.46 11.92
N ALA A 39 13.52 10.77 11.63
CA ALA A 39 12.95 11.27 10.39
C ALA A 39 13.93 11.14 9.20
N LEU A 40 13.41 10.86 8.01
CA LEU A 40 14.20 10.96 6.77
C LEU A 40 14.49 12.44 6.44
N GLY A 41 13.47 13.31 6.51
CA GLY A 41 13.58 14.76 6.39
C GLY A 41 14.09 15.28 5.03
N THR A 42 14.03 14.45 3.98
CA THR A 42 14.55 14.74 2.63
C THR A 42 13.89 13.85 1.57
N THR A 43 14.22 14.11 0.29
CA THR A 43 14.15 13.08 -0.76
C THR A 43 15.41 12.22 -0.77
N ILE A 44 15.26 10.90 -0.96
CA ILE A 44 16.33 9.97 -1.30
C ILE A 44 15.89 9.05 -2.46
N ASP A 45 16.86 8.58 -3.24
CA ASP A 45 16.70 7.67 -4.37
C ASP A 45 17.71 6.53 -4.20
N VAL A 46 17.23 5.28 -4.15
CA VAL A 46 18.00 4.09 -3.80
C VAL A 46 17.91 3.07 -4.93
N ASP A 47 18.97 2.97 -5.71
CA ASP A 47 19.15 1.99 -6.79
C ASP A 47 19.79 0.70 -6.25
N PHE A 48 18.96 -0.32 -5.98
CA PHE A 48 19.42 -1.60 -5.44
C PHE A 48 20.27 -2.42 -6.42
N THR A 49 20.33 -2.07 -7.71
CA THR A 49 21.28 -2.69 -8.64
C THR A 49 22.74 -2.31 -8.33
N LYS A 50 22.95 -1.39 -7.39
CA LYS A 50 24.27 -1.01 -6.83
C LYS A 50 24.60 -1.74 -5.52
N GLY A 51 23.70 -2.58 -5.00
CA GLY A 51 23.86 -3.33 -3.75
C GLY A 51 23.04 -2.76 -2.59
N PRO A 52 23.39 -3.11 -1.33
CA PRO A 52 22.69 -2.61 -0.14
C PRO A 52 22.88 -1.10 0.05
N ASN A 53 21.99 -0.50 0.84
CA ASN A 53 21.99 0.91 1.17
C ASN A 53 21.72 1.11 2.67
N ASP A 54 22.50 1.97 3.32
CA ASP A 54 22.48 2.18 4.78
C ASP A 54 21.17 2.73 5.34
N LEU A 55 20.20 3.11 4.50
CA LEU A 55 18.83 3.40 4.92
C LEU A 55 18.06 2.13 5.36
N PHE A 56 18.38 0.96 4.79
CA PHE A 56 17.63 -0.27 4.99
C PHE A 56 18.30 -1.20 6.00
N TYR A 57 17.48 -1.84 6.84
CA TYR A 57 17.90 -2.91 7.75
C TYR A 57 17.16 -4.21 7.43
N GLU A 58 17.81 -5.35 7.66
CA GLU A 58 17.22 -6.68 7.49
C GLU A 58 16.47 -7.08 8.77
N PHE A 59 15.22 -7.52 8.66
CA PHE A 59 14.47 -8.07 9.79
C PHE A 59 15.00 -9.45 10.19
N ASP A 60 14.74 -9.87 11.44
CA ASP A 60 15.21 -11.14 11.99
C ASP A 60 14.92 -12.35 11.08
N GLY A 61 15.97 -13.09 10.72
CA GLY A 61 15.90 -14.24 9.80
C GLY A 61 15.93 -13.89 8.31
N THR A 62 15.93 -12.61 7.94
CA THR A 62 16.18 -12.16 6.56
C THR A 62 17.67 -12.22 6.21
N LYS A 63 17.95 -12.44 4.92
CA LYS A 63 19.18 -12.03 4.26
C LYS A 63 18.85 -11.74 2.79
N ILE A 64 19.24 -10.58 2.28
CA ILE A 64 19.03 -10.17 0.89
C ILE A 64 20.31 -10.39 0.08
N ASP A 65 20.15 -10.94 -1.12
CA ASP A 65 21.19 -10.94 -2.16
C ASP A 65 20.87 -9.86 -3.20
N TYR A 66 21.87 -9.37 -3.92
CA TYR A 66 21.73 -8.24 -4.85
C TYR A 66 22.33 -8.60 -6.22
N ASN A 67 21.65 -8.22 -7.30
CA ASN A 67 22.11 -8.45 -8.68
C ASN A 67 21.66 -7.33 -9.65
N GLU A 68 21.80 -7.56 -10.96
CA GLU A 68 21.46 -6.60 -12.01
C GLU A 68 19.98 -6.20 -12.09
N ASN A 69 19.07 -6.98 -11.48
CA ASN A 69 17.65 -6.67 -11.33
C ASN A 69 17.33 -5.93 -10.01
N GLY A 70 18.29 -5.82 -9.09
CA GLY A 70 18.15 -5.15 -7.80
C GLY A 70 18.30 -6.08 -6.59
N ALA A 71 17.55 -5.79 -5.53
CA ALA A 71 17.46 -6.59 -4.32
C ALA A 71 16.57 -7.83 -4.56
N VAL A 72 17.05 -9.00 -4.14
CA VAL A 72 16.53 -10.32 -4.51
C VAL A 72 15.86 -11.00 -3.31
N PHE A 73 14.53 -11.05 -3.32
CA PHE A 73 13.73 -11.60 -2.23
C PHE A 73 13.26 -13.01 -2.59
N THR A 74 13.88 -14.02 -1.98
CA THR A 74 13.72 -15.43 -2.40
C THR A 74 12.97 -16.27 -1.38
N ILE A 75 11.95 -16.99 -1.83
CA ILE A 75 11.25 -18.05 -1.09
C ILE A 75 11.68 -19.42 -1.63
N ASN A 76 12.25 -20.25 -0.76
CA ASN A 76 12.62 -21.64 -1.02
C ASN A 76 11.75 -22.62 -0.21
N LYS A 77 11.30 -22.22 0.98
CA LYS A 77 10.58 -23.06 1.96
C LYS A 77 9.48 -22.29 2.69
N GLU A 78 8.63 -23.05 3.38
CA GLU A 78 7.42 -22.58 4.09
C GLU A 78 7.67 -21.61 5.26
N THR A 79 8.92 -21.37 5.65
CA THR A 79 9.30 -20.43 6.71
C THR A 79 10.06 -19.21 6.19
N ASP A 80 10.21 -19.03 4.88
CA ASP A 80 10.91 -17.86 4.34
C ASP A 80 9.97 -16.66 4.31
N ALA A 81 10.44 -15.52 4.82
CA ALA A 81 9.74 -14.23 4.80
C ALA A 81 10.74 -13.04 4.69
N PRO A 82 11.69 -13.05 3.74
CA PRO A 82 12.67 -11.98 3.59
C PRO A 82 12.00 -10.61 3.53
N THR A 83 12.37 -9.74 4.45
CA THR A 83 11.79 -8.40 4.63
C THR A 83 12.87 -7.43 5.11
N VAL A 84 12.86 -6.21 4.55
CA VAL A 84 13.71 -5.11 5.01
C VAL A 84 12.86 -3.88 5.34
N GLY A 85 13.26 -3.13 6.36
CA GLY A 85 12.62 -1.87 6.79
C GLY A 85 13.55 -0.68 6.59
N THR A 86 13.03 0.54 6.55
CA THR A 86 13.84 1.76 6.56
C THR A 86 14.13 2.21 7.98
N ASN A 87 15.39 2.42 8.37
CA ASN A 87 15.77 2.95 9.69
C ASN A 87 15.43 4.46 9.87
N LYS A 88 14.54 4.97 9.01
CA LYS A 88 13.95 6.30 9.02
C LYS A 88 12.46 6.19 8.69
N TYR A 89 11.69 7.08 9.29
CA TYR A 89 10.26 7.26 9.04
C TYR A 89 10.06 8.48 8.12
N ILE A 90 8.95 8.51 7.40
CA ILE A 90 8.41 9.70 6.72
C ILE A 90 7.10 10.12 7.37
N PHE A 91 6.79 11.42 7.38
CA PHE A 91 5.54 11.92 7.96
C PHE A 91 4.75 12.72 6.93
N PHE A 92 3.83 12.03 6.27
CA PHE A 92 3.36 12.36 4.91
C PHE A 92 4.51 12.32 3.90
N GLY A 93 4.21 12.03 2.64
CA GLY A 93 5.26 11.85 1.65
C GLY A 93 4.79 11.23 0.35
N ARG A 94 5.77 10.93 -0.50
CA ARG A 94 5.59 10.10 -1.68
C ARG A 94 6.65 9.02 -1.72
N VAL A 95 6.23 7.79 -1.99
CA VAL A 95 7.11 6.64 -2.16
C VAL A 95 6.82 6.03 -3.52
N ASP A 96 7.84 5.92 -4.37
CA ASP A 96 7.79 5.27 -5.68
C ASP A 96 8.70 4.03 -5.65
N VAL A 97 8.13 2.82 -5.86
CA VAL A 97 8.85 1.53 -5.83
C VAL A 97 8.76 0.85 -7.19
N THR A 98 9.90 0.55 -7.80
CA THR A 98 9.96 -0.19 -9.06
C THR A 98 10.27 -1.66 -8.77
N VAL A 99 9.27 -2.53 -8.93
CA VAL A 99 9.30 -3.93 -8.48
C VAL A 99 8.74 -4.89 -9.54
N GLN A 100 9.29 -6.10 -9.57
CA GLN A 100 8.70 -7.28 -10.19
C GLN A 100 8.38 -8.29 -9.08
N ALA A 101 7.13 -8.73 -8.99
CA ALA A 101 6.65 -9.60 -7.93
C ALA A 101 7.12 -11.04 -8.07
N ALA A 102 7.12 -11.79 -6.96
CA ALA A 102 7.30 -13.24 -6.98
C ALA A 102 6.08 -13.93 -7.62
N PHE A 103 6.33 -14.96 -8.44
CA PHE A 103 5.31 -15.91 -8.88
C PHE A 103 5.06 -16.98 -7.80
N GLY A 104 3.99 -17.77 -7.97
CA GLY A 104 3.66 -18.90 -7.13
C GLY A 104 2.38 -18.70 -6.31
N GLN A 105 1.48 -19.67 -6.36
CA GLN A 105 0.25 -19.66 -5.56
C GLN A 105 0.58 -19.58 -4.07
N GLY A 106 -0.14 -18.76 -3.29
CA GLY A 106 0.10 -18.59 -1.86
C GLY A 106 1.37 -17.81 -1.48
N VAL A 107 2.22 -17.44 -2.45
CA VAL A 107 3.35 -16.53 -2.25
C VAL A 107 2.85 -15.10 -2.42
N VAL A 108 3.34 -14.21 -1.57
CA VAL A 108 2.96 -12.80 -1.55
C VAL A 108 4.20 -11.93 -1.62
N THR A 109 4.19 -10.92 -2.47
CA THR A 109 5.15 -9.81 -2.48
C THR A 109 4.46 -8.59 -1.90
N SER A 110 5.16 -7.77 -1.11
CA SER A 110 4.52 -6.74 -0.28
C SER A 110 5.37 -5.48 -0.22
N PHE A 111 4.73 -4.32 -0.36
CA PHE A 111 5.32 -3.00 -0.15
C PHE A 111 4.39 -2.20 0.75
N VAL A 112 4.86 -1.91 1.96
CA VAL A 112 4.05 -1.41 3.07
C VAL A 112 4.70 -0.15 3.65
N LEU A 113 3.91 0.89 3.90
CA LEU A 113 4.22 1.95 4.86
C LEU A 113 3.52 1.56 6.18
N GLN A 114 4.24 1.57 7.30
CA GLN A 114 3.67 1.25 8.61
C GLN A 114 4.23 2.14 9.73
N SER A 115 3.36 2.55 10.65
CA SER A 115 3.71 3.33 11.84
C SER A 115 3.77 2.48 13.12
N ASP A 116 4.38 3.06 14.15
CA ASP A 116 4.45 2.48 15.49
C ASP A 116 3.08 2.33 16.18
N ASN A 117 2.03 3.05 15.75
CA ASN A 117 0.65 2.82 16.21
C ASN A 117 -0.20 1.94 15.26
N LEU A 118 0.40 1.33 14.24
CA LEU A 118 -0.26 0.47 13.24
C LEU A 118 -1.32 1.21 12.39
N ASP A 119 -1.07 2.48 12.08
CA ASP A 119 -1.54 3.03 10.80
C ASP A 119 -0.69 2.40 9.66
N GLU A 120 -1.30 2.09 8.52
CA GLU A 120 -0.70 1.25 7.47
C GLU A 120 -1.24 1.61 6.07
N ILE A 121 -0.37 1.58 5.04
CA ILE A 121 -0.75 1.70 3.62
C ILE A 121 0.07 0.68 2.82
N ASP A 122 -0.58 -0.15 2.01
CA ASP A 122 0.10 -1.27 1.35
C ASP A 122 -0.19 -1.42 -0.16
N TRP A 123 0.69 -2.21 -0.78
CA TRP A 123 0.50 -2.95 -2.03
C TRP A 123 0.85 -4.43 -1.81
N GLU A 124 -0.03 -5.33 -2.24
CA GLU A 124 0.10 -6.78 -2.09
C GLU A 124 -0.07 -7.48 -3.45
N TRP A 125 0.97 -8.16 -3.93
CA TRP A 125 0.93 -9.00 -5.14
C TRP A 125 0.82 -10.47 -4.76
N LEU A 126 -0.24 -11.11 -5.23
CA LEU A 126 -0.42 -12.55 -5.09
C LEU A 126 0.28 -13.26 -6.25
N GLY A 127 1.26 -14.13 -5.96
CA GLY A 127 2.07 -14.78 -6.99
C GLY A 127 1.31 -15.75 -7.91
N GLY A 128 0.06 -16.09 -7.56
CA GLY A 128 -0.86 -16.84 -8.40
C GLY A 128 -1.75 -16.00 -9.33
N ASP A 129 -1.78 -14.67 -9.19
CA ASP A 129 -2.63 -13.77 -9.98
C ASP A 129 -1.80 -12.86 -10.89
N THR A 130 -1.77 -13.18 -12.18
CA THR A 130 -0.97 -12.44 -13.16
C THR A 130 -1.67 -11.21 -13.75
N THR A 131 -2.82 -10.81 -13.21
CA THR A 131 -3.73 -9.83 -13.82
C THR A 131 -4.03 -8.59 -12.98
N GLN A 132 -3.75 -8.64 -11.67
CA GLN A 132 -4.06 -7.56 -10.74
C GLN A 132 -3.12 -7.54 -9.53
N VAL A 133 -3.12 -6.41 -8.83
CA VAL A 133 -2.46 -6.19 -7.53
C VAL A 133 -3.49 -5.68 -6.53
N GLN A 134 -3.35 -6.03 -5.25
CA GLN A 134 -4.18 -5.45 -4.19
C GLN A 134 -3.54 -4.20 -3.59
N THR A 135 -4.38 -3.26 -3.17
CA THR A 135 -4.06 -2.16 -2.27
C THR A 135 -4.95 -2.28 -1.04
N ASN A 136 -4.43 -1.99 0.13
CA ASN A 136 -5.19 -1.93 1.37
C ASN A 136 -4.59 -0.83 2.28
N TYR A 137 -5.24 -0.60 3.42
CA TYR A 137 -4.80 0.38 4.42
C TYR A 137 -5.40 0.00 5.78
N PHE A 138 -4.68 0.21 6.88
CA PHE A 138 -5.20 0.06 8.24
C PHE A 138 -5.04 1.37 9.00
N GLY A 139 -5.89 1.59 10.00
CA GLY A 139 -5.74 2.70 10.92
C GLY A 139 -5.75 2.17 12.34
N LYS A 140 -4.73 2.50 13.14
CA LYS A 140 -4.58 2.13 14.55
C LYS A 140 -4.76 0.62 14.82
N GLY A 141 -4.23 -0.21 13.91
CA GLY A 141 -4.31 -1.67 13.97
C GLY A 141 -5.71 -2.27 13.81
N ASP A 142 -6.71 -1.48 13.37
CA ASP A 142 -8.10 -1.92 13.34
C ASP A 142 -8.33 -3.00 12.26
N THR A 143 -8.54 -4.22 12.74
CA THR A 143 -8.81 -5.44 11.98
C THR A 143 -10.28 -5.90 12.09
N THR A 144 -11.19 -5.04 12.58
CA THR A 144 -12.61 -5.39 12.77
C THR A 144 -13.37 -5.63 11.47
N THR A 145 -12.94 -4.99 10.37
CA THR A 145 -13.45 -5.20 9.01
C THR A 145 -12.30 -5.47 8.03
N TYR A 146 -12.59 -6.16 6.93
CA TYR A 146 -11.65 -6.51 5.85
C TYR A 146 -12.12 -5.96 4.48
N ASP A 147 -12.96 -4.92 4.51
CA ASP A 147 -13.56 -4.23 3.36
C ASP A 147 -12.65 -3.12 2.79
N ARG A 148 -11.45 -2.95 3.35
CA ARG A 148 -10.47 -1.91 3.00
C ARG A 148 -9.58 -2.29 1.81
N GLY A 149 -9.52 -3.57 1.44
CA GLY A 149 -8.77 -4.05 0.27
C GLY A 149 -9.47 -3.78 -1.06
N ALA A 150 -8.73 -3.30 -2.06
CA ALA A 150 -9.20 -3.08 -3.42
C ALA A 150 -8.14 -3.55 -4.44
N TYR A 151 -8.58 -4.25 -5.48
CA TYR A 151 -7.71 -4.80 -6.53
C TYR A 151 -7.70 -3.93 -7.79
N HIS A 152 -6.55 -3.85 -8.46
CA HIS A 152 -6.31 -3.02 -9.65
C HIS A 152 -5.59 -3.81 -10.73
N ASN A 153 -6.06 -3.69 -11.97
CA ASN A 153 -5.50 -4.42 -13.10
C ASN A 153 -4.05 -3.99 -13.41
N VAL A 154 -3.14 -4.97 -13.55
CA VAL A 154 -1.75 -4.76 -14.00
C VAL A 154 -1.28 -5.98 -14.78
N ALA A 155 -0.50 -5.78 -15.84
CA ALA A 155 -0.24 -6.80 -16.85
C ALA A 155 1.03 -7.63 -16.56
N ASN A 156 0.87 -8.82 -15.97
CA ASN A 156 1.94 -9.78 -15.66
C ASN A 156 2.99 -9.25 -14.65
N PRO A 157 2.57 -8.77 -13.46
CA PRO A 157 3.48 -8.13 -12.48
C PRO A 157 4.59 -9.07 -11.96
N GLN A 158 4.47 -10.39 -12.15
CA GLN A 158 5.49 -11.38 -11.80
C GLN A 158 6.57 -11.59 -12.89
N THR A 159 6.36 -11.08 -14.11
CA THR A 159 7.29 -11.18 -15.25
C THR A 159 7.61 -9.84 -15.90
N THR A 160 7.10 -8.74 -15.37
CA THR A 160 7.33 -7.39 -15.86
C THR A 160 7.48 -6.47 -14.66
N THR A 161 8.55 -5.68 -14.66
CA THR A 161 8.81 -4.67 -13.64
C THR A 161 7.91 -3.46 -13.89
N HIS A 162 7.20 -3.01 -12.86
CA HIS A 162 6.33 -1.83 -12.89
C HIS A 162 6.71 -0.88 -11.75
N THR A 163 6.39 0.40 -11.88
CA THR A 163 6.57 1.39 -10.80
C THR A 163 5.24 1.63 -10.09
N TYR A 164 5.21 1.35 -8.79
CA TYR A 164 4.04 1.51 -7.94
C TYR A 164 4.29 2.63 -6.94
N SER A 165 3.34 3.56 -6.84
CA SER A 165 3.49 4.74 -5.99
C SER A 165 2.43 4.82 -4.93
N ILE A 166 2.80 5.34 -3.76
CA ILE A 166 1.90 5.88 -2.74
C ILE A 166 2.22 7.37 -2.63
N ASP A 167 1.23 8.22 -2.86
CA ASP A 167 1.23 9.64 -2.51
C ASP A 167 0.32 9.82 -1.29
N TRP A 168 0.87 10.26 -0.17
CA TRP A 168 0.20 10.27 1.13
C TRP A 168 0.31 11.65 1.76
N THR A 169 -0.86 12.24 2.01
CA THR A 169 -1.04 13.52 2.70
C THR A 169 -2.06 13.35 3.82
N LYS A 170 -2.22 14.36 4.67
CA LYS A 170 -3.28 14.39 5.70
C LYS A 170 -4.71 14.37 5.11
N ASP A 171 -4.85 14.69 3.83
CA ASP A 171 -6.14 14.85 3.14
C ASP A 171 -6.48 13.61 2.28
N HIS A 172 -5.48 12.93 1.72
CA HIS A 172 -5.63 11.75 0.85
C HIS A 172 -4.48 10.73 0.94
N VAL A 173 -4.79 9.46 0.63
CA VAL A 173 -3.82 8.49 0.10
C VAL A 173 -4.20 8.22 -1.36
N GLN A 174 -3.24 8.29 -2.27
CA GLN A 174 -3.41 8.01 -3.69
C GLN A 174 -2.39 6.96 -4.15
N TRP A 175 -2.88 5.88 -4.78
CA TRP A 175 -2.07 4.79 -5.28
C TRP A 175 -1.95 4.86 -6.81
N TYR A 176 -0.75 4.65 -7.34
CA TYR A 176 -0.46 4.72 -8.78
C TYR A 176 0.23 3.46 -9.30
N ILE A 177 -0.05 3.09 -10.54
CA ILE A 177 0.71 2.09 -11.32
C ILE A 177 1.23 2.79 -12.57
N ASP A 178 2.55 2.74 -12.80
CA ASP A 178 3.26 3.40 -13.91
C ASP A 178 2.85 4.88 -14.09
N GLY A 179 2.72 5.60 -12.97
CA GLY A 179 2.31 7.01 -12.93
C GLY A 179 0.80 7.26 -13.14
N THR A 180 -0.01 6.23 -13.38
CA THR A 180 -1.47 6.33 -13.49
C THR A 180 -2.14 6.06 -12.15
N MET A 181 -2.93 7.00 -11.62
CA MET A 181 -3.66 6.82 -10.37
C MET A 181 -4.75 5.75 -10.52
N VAL A 182 -4.74 4.72 -9.68
CA VAL A 182 -5.72 3.62 -9.68
C VAL A 182 -6.67 3.68 -8.46
N ARG A 183 -6.24 4.29 -7.36
CA ARG A 183 -7.05 4.45 -6.14
C ARG A 183 -6.82 5.80 -5.48
N GLU A 184 -7.88 6.33 -4.88
CA GLU A 184 -7.84 7.42 -3.92
C GLU A 184 -8.63 6.99 -2.66
N LEU A 185 -8.11 7.32 -1.48
CA LEU A 185 -8.79 7.25 -0.19
C LEU A 185 -8.71 8.64 0.43
N LYS A 186 -9.84 9.29 0.72
CA LYS A 186 -9.83 10.58 1.42
C LYS A 186 -9.91 10.38 2.93
N TYR A 187 -9.39 11.35 3.67
CA TYR A 187 -9.47 11.38 5.14
C TYR A 187 -10.88 11.02 5.66
N ALA A 188 -11.93 11.63 5.09
CA ALA A 188 -13.32 11.40 5.49
C ALA A 188 -13.84 9.97 5.20
N ASP A 189 -13.33 9.30 4.17
CA ASP A 189 -13.80 7.96 3.76
C ASP A 189 -13.32 6.88 4.73
N ALA A 190 -12.14 7.09 5.34
CA ALA A 190 -11.55 6.21 6.36
C ALA A 190 -12.19 6.40 7.74
N GLN A 191 -13.49 6.06 7.83
CA GLN A 191 -14.34 6.21 9.02
C GLN A 191 -14.30 7.64 9.60
N GLY A 192 -14.49 8.65 8.75
CA GLY A 192 -14.47 10.06 9.16
C GLY A 192 -13.11 10.57 9.63
N GLY A 193 -12.02 9.90 9.25
CA GLY A 193 -10.64 10.20 9.68
C GLY A 193 -10.12 9.32 10.81
N THR A 194 -11.02 8.65 11.54
CA THR A 194 -10.64 7.84 12.72
C THR A 194 -9.84 6.57 12.36
N ARG A 195 -9.81 6.20 11.08
CA ARG A 195 -9.00 5.10 10.51
C ARG A 195 -8.13 5.54 9.33
N PHE A 196 -7.95 6.84 9.13
CA PHE A 196 -7.05 7.33 8.10
C PHE A 196 -5.59 7.18 8.56
N PRO A 197 -4.68 6.60 7.74
CA PRO A 197 -3.27 6.53 8.08
C PRO A 197 -2.67 7.94 8.17
N GLN A 198 -2.18 8.32 9.35
CA GLN A 198 -1.89 9.74 9.64
C GLN A 198 -0.70 9.96 10.58
N THR A 199 0.09 8.94 10.84
CA THR A 199 1.22 8.99 11.78
C THR A 199 2.51 8.55 11.07
N PRO A 200 3.71 8.93 11.53
CA PRO A 200 4.95 8.65 10.81
C PRO A 200 5.11 7.17 10.46
N MET A 201 5.56 6.87 9.24
CA MET A 201 5.70 5.49 8.77
C MET A 201 7.10 5.20 8.24
N GLU A 202 7.69 4.08 8.66
CA GLU A 202 8.80 3.47 7.94
C GLU A 202 8.27 2.71 6.71
N ILE A 203 9.15 2.42 5.75
CA ILE A 203 8.82 1.65 4.55
C ILE A 203 9.38 0.23 4.74
N ARG A 204 8.51 -0.77 4.71
CA ARG A 204 8.85 -2.19 4.69
C ARG A 204 8.62 -2.75 3.28
N ILE A 205 9.59 -3.51 2.76
CA ILE A 205 9.45 -4.26 1.51
C ILE A 205 9.88 -5.72 1.73
N GLY A 206 9.18 -6.67 1.11
CA GLY A 206 9.53 -8.07 1.26
C GLY A 206 8.70 -9.06 0.46
N THR A 207 8.88 -10.34 0.78
CA THR A 207 8.13 -11.44 0.18
C THR A 207 7.95 -12.53 1.23
N TRP A 208 6.76 -13.14 1.29
CA TRP A 208 6.40 -14.11 2.33
C TRP A 208 5.43 -15.17 1.83
N VAL A 209 5.22 -16.21 2.64
CA VAL A 209 4.26 -17.27 2.35
C VAL A 209 2.99 -17.06 3.18
N ALA A 210 1.89 -16.74 2.49
CA ALA A 210 0.53 -16.72 3.03
C ALA A 210 -0.14 -18.11 2.92
N GLY A 211 0.15 -18.85 1.84
CA GLY A 211 -0.36 -20.20 1.56
C GLY A 211 0.28 -21.33 2.38
N ARG A 212 0.55 -21.11 3.67
CA ARG A 212 1.14 -22.11 4.57
C ARG A 212 0.08 -23.08 5.11
N LYS A 213 0.50 -24.30 5.48
CA LYS A 213 -0.39 -25.35 6.02
C LYS A 213 -0.97 -25.04 7.39
N ASP A 214 -0.31 -24.19 8.15
CA ASP A 214 -0.71 -23.71 9.48
C ASP A 214 -1.39 -22.32 9.46
N ALA A 215 -1.46 -21.66 8.30
CA ALA A 215 -2.06 -20.33 8.19
C ALA A 215 -3.60 -20.34 8.34
N PRO A 216 -4.20 -19.21 8.79
CA PRO A 216 -5.65 -19.08 8.83
C PRO A 216 -6.26 -19.32 7.45
N LYS A 217 -7.36 -20.09 7.39
CA LYS A 217 -7.98 -20.48 6.11
C LYS A 217 -8.31 -19.30 5.20
N GLY A 218 -8.77 -18.18 5.77
CA GLY A 218 -9.05 -16.96 5.02
C GLY A 218 -7.79 -16.32 4.40
N THR A 219 -6.64 -16.44 5.05
CA THR A 219 -5.33 -15.99 4.50
C THR A 219 -4.87 -16.89 3.36
N VAL A 220 -5.04 -18.21 3.49
CA VAL A 220 -4.73 -19.17 2.41
C VAL A 220 -5.67 -18.98 1.22
N GLU A 221 -6.96 -18.76 1.46
CA GLU A 221 -7.98 -18.51 0.42
C GLU A 221 -7.76 -17.17 -0.29
N TRP A 222 -7.47 -16.10 0.45
CA TRP A 222 -7.07 -14.80 -0.09
C TRP A 222 -5.85 -14.90 -1.00
N ALA A 223 -4.80 -15.63 -0.60
CA ALA A 223 -3.58 -15.80 -1.39
C ALA A 223 -3.70 -16.81 -2.56
N GLY A 224 -4.92 -17.23 -2.91
CA GLY A 224 -5.21 -18.13 -4.02
C GLY A 224 -4.97 -19.63 -3.74
N GLY A 225 -4.57 -19.99 -2.52
CA GLY A 225 -4.39 -21.39 -2.09
C GLY A 225 -3.03 -21.66 -1.42
N TYR A 226 -2.75 -22.93 -1.17
CA TYR A 226 -1.48 -23.37 -0.58
C TYR A 226 -0.31 -23.25 -1.58
N THR A 227 0.89 -23.02 -1.05
CA THR A 227 2.12 -22.92 -1.86
C THR A 227 2.75 -24.28 -2.16
N ASP A 228 3.04 -24.52 -3.43
CA ASP A 228 3.76 -25.71 -3.92
C ASP A 228 5.24 -25.42 -4.12
N PHE A 229 6.04 -25.62 -3.06
CA PHE A 229 7.49 -25.40 -3.08
C PHE A 229 8.27 -26.24 -4.10
N SER A 230 7.66 -27.22 -4.78
CA SER A 230 8.30 -27.90 -5.91
C SER A 230 8.43 -27.02 -7.17
N GLN A 231 7.72 -25.88 -7.20
CA GLN A 231 7.78 -24.86 -8.26
C GLN A 231 8.75 -23.71 -7.94
N GLY A 232 9.40 -23.73 -6.78
CA GLY A 232 10.36 -22.71 -6.37
C GLY A 232 11.75 -22.84 -7.04
N PRO A 233 12.68 -21.90 -6.81
CA PRO A 233 12.54 -20.74 -5.93
C PRO A 233 11.58 -19.68 -6.50
N PHE A 234 10.77 -19.08 -5.63
CA PHE A 234 9.95 -17.91 -5.97
C PHE A 234 10.74 -16.66 -5.64
N ILE A 235 10.85 -15.71 -6.57
CA ILE A 235 11.75 -14.56 -6.45
C ILE A 235 11.03 -13.28 -6.84
N ALA A 236 11.00 -12.30 -5.93
CA ALA A 236 10.69 -10.91 -6.25
C ALA A 236 11.99 -10.09 -6.41
N TYR A 237 11.93 -9.06 -7.26
CA TYR A 237 13.04 -8.14 -7.52
C TYR A 237 12.59 -6.70 -7.27
N TYR A 238 13.21 -6.05 -6.27
CA TYR A 238 13.03 -4.63 -6.02
C TYR A 238 14.23 -3.89 -6.62
N LYS A 239 14.01 -3.15 -7.69
CA LYS A 239 15.08 -2.56 -8.51
C LYS A 239 15.59 -1.24 -7.93
N GLU A 240 14.65 -0.39 -7.55
CA GLU A 240 14.88 0.98 -7.09
C GLU A 240 13.70 1.41 -6.22
N ILE A 241 13.98 2.25 -5.23
CA ILE A 241 12.96 2.92 -4.41
C ILE A 241 13.35 4.38 -4.21
N LYS A 242 12.39 5.27 -4.48
CA LYS A 242 12.52 6.70 -4.23
C LYS A 242 11.54 7.09 -3.13
N ILE A 243 12.05 7.73 -2.09
CA ILE A 243 11.30 8.14 -0.91
C ILE A 243 11.41 9.66 -0.78
N THR A 244 10.27 10.34 -0.74
CA THR A 244 10.15 11.79 -0.54
C THR A 244 9.41 12.02 0.76
N ASP A 245 10.14 12.39 1.82
CA ASP A 245 9.53 12.83 3.07
C ASP A 245 8.90 14.22 2.87
N TYR A 246 7.62 14.40 3.23
CA TYR A 246 7.00 15.72 3.30
C TYR A 246 7.12 16.33 4.69
N SER A 247 7.47 15.55 5.72
CA SER A 247 7.70 15.98 7.11
C SER A 247 6.60 16.92 7.66
N ASN A 248 5.35 16.67 7.30
CA ASN A 248 4.17 17.51 7.57
C ASN A 248 4.35 19.01 7.20
N GLY A 249 5.18 19.30 6.19
CA GLY A 249 5.52 20.65 5.73
C GLY A 249 6.70 21.32 6.44
N VAL A 250 7.45 20.61 7.30
CA VAL A 250 8.58 21.15 8.06
C VAL A 250 9.91 20.76 7.40
N GLU A 251 10.63 21.74 6.86
CA GLU A 251 11.95 21.52 6.27
C GLU A 251 12.99 21.10 7.33
N GLY A 252 13.86 20.16 6.98
CA GLY A 252 15.03 19.82 7.80
C GLY A 252 14.75 18.94 9.03
N ALA A 253 13.59 18.28 9.10
CA ALA A 253 13.22 17.34 10.16
C ALA A 253 14.34 16.32 10.50
N LYS A 254 14.39 15.91 11.77
CA LYS A 254 15.39 14.97 12.32
C LYS A 254 14.75 13.83 13.10
N GLN A 255 13.63 14.09 13.78
CA GLN A 255 12.83 13.09 14.47
C GLN A 255 11.37 13.53 14.58
N TYR A 256 10.48 12.56 14.69
CA TYR A 256 9.08 12.75 15.04
C TYR A 256 8.86 12.33 16.50
N VAL A 257 8.34 13.23 17.32
CA VAL A 257 8.11 12.99 18.75
C VAL A 257 6.61 12.91 18.98
N TRP A 258 6.15 11.77 19.49
CA TRP A 258 4.76 11.59 19.90
C TRP A 258 4.52 12.26 21.26
N ASP A 259 3.39 12.97 21.39
CA ASP A 259 2.95 13.52 22.67
C ASP A 259 2.68 12.40 23.71
N ASP A 260 3.01 12.66 24.98
CA ASP A 260 2.79 11.70 26.07
C ASP A 260 1.29 11.45 26.29
N GLY A 261 0.81 10.27 25.84
CA GLY A 261 -0.60 9.91 25.84
C GLY A 261 -1.34 10.27 24.55
N SER A 262 -0.63 10.31 23.41
CA SER A 262 -1.18 10.50 22.05
C SER A 262 -2.46 9.68 21.79
N ASP A 263 -3.43 10.33 21.12
CA ASP A 263 -4.64 9.70 20.60
C ASP A 263 -4.45 9.07 19.20
N GLY A 264 -3.22 9.09 18.68
CA GLY A 264 -2.88 8.66 17.33
C GLY A 264 -3.34 9.60 16.23
N SER A 265 -3.68 10.86 16.54
CA SER A 265 -3.92 11.91 15.57
C SER A 265 -2.62 12.51 15.05
N TRP A 266 -2.59 12.96 13.79
CA TRP A 266 -1.39 13.61 13.21
C TRP A 266 -0.99 14.90 13.92
N GLN A 267 -1.92 15.53 14.63
CA GLN A 267 -1.69 16.72 15.44
C GLN A 267 -0.90 16.45 16.73
N SER A 268 -0.83 15.19 17.18
CA SER A 268 -0.11 14.76 18.40
C SER A 268 1.36 14.37 18.15
N ILE A 269 1.89 14.71 16.97
CA ILE A 269 3.27 14.41 16.56
C ILE A 269 4.01 15.73 16.27
N GLN A 270 5.05 15.98 17.05
CA GLN A 270 5.94 17.12 16.92
C GLN A 270 7.08 16.80 15.95
N VAL A 271 7.34 17.68 14.97
CA VAL A 271 8.45 17.54 14.03
C VAL A 271 9.63 18.36 14.53
N ILE A 272 10.71 17.70 14.95
CA ILE A 272 11.88 18.36 15.54
C ILE A 272 12.96 18.57 14.47
N THR A 273 13.48 19.79 14.36
CA THR A 273 14.58 20.19 13.48
C THR A 273 15.90 20.30 14.26
N GLY A 274 17.03 20.38 13.56
CA GLY A 274 18.36 20.14 14.14
C GLY A 274 18.98 21.26 14.99
N ASP A 275 18.31 22.41 15.18
CA ASP A 275 18.85 23.60 15.84
C ASP A 275 17.78 24.26 16.74
N GLY A 276 17.76 23.93 18.04
CA GLY A 276 16.90 24.62 19.03
C GLY A 276 16.74 23.90 20.37
N ASP A 277 17.20 24.54 21.45
CA ASP A 277 16.71 24.26 22.81
C ASP A 277 15.30 24.87 22.99
N ASP A 278 14.41 24.20 23.74
CA ASP A 278 13.22 24.72 24.45
C ASP A 278 12.52 26.02 23.91
N GLU A 279 12.07 26.08 22.65
CA GLU A 279 11.10 27.10 22.19
C GLU A 279 9.67 26.55 22.06
N GLU A 280 8.76 27.00 22.94
CA GLU A 280 7.32 26.77 22.83
C GLU A 280 6.77 27.33 21.50
N THR A 281 6.59 26.47 20.50
CA THR A 281 6.04 26.88 19.18
C THR A 281 4.50 27.04 19.23
N SER A 282 4.07 28.13 19.88
CA SER A 282 2.80 28.85 19.70
C SER A 282 1.51 28.01 19.54
N SER A 283 0.93 27.59 20.66
CA SER A 283 -0.40 26.96 20.68
C SER A 283 -1.52 27.93 20.26
N THR A 284 -1.94 27.87 19.00
CA THR A 284 -3.01 28.73 18.43
C THR A 284 -4.40 28.29 18.90
N THR A 285 -4.68 28.52 20.19
CA THR A 285 -5.92 28.10 20.86
C THR A 285 -7.11 29.01 20.53
N SER A 286 -7.93 28.57 19.57
CA SER A 286 -9.19 29.24 19.18
C SER A 286 -10.22 29.26 20.33
N SER A 287 -10.17 30.31 21.15
CA SER A 287 -11.04 30.48 22.31
C SER A 287 -12.43 31.01 21.95
N LYS A 288 -13.44 30.14 22.01
CA LYS A 288 -14.86 30.51 21.90
C LYS A 288 -15.30 31.30 23.15
N PRO A 289 -15.99 32.45 23.01
CA PRO A 289 -16.23 33.35 24.15
C PRO A 289 -17.30 32.81 25.11
N THR A 290 -17.06 32.99 26.41
CA THR A 290 -18.07 32.84 27.49
C THR A 290 -18.15 34.15 28.26
N SER A 291 -19.38 34.59 28.57
CA SER A 291 -19.68 35.94 29.10
C SER A 291 -19.63 36.05 30.63
N SER A 292 -19.09 37.15 31.15
CA SER A 292 -19.60 37.83 32.36
C SER A 292 -19.12 39.30 32.40
N SER A 293 -19.62 40.12 33.34
CA SER A 293 -19.76 41.57 33.17
C SER A 293 -19.39 42.45 34.37
N THR A 294 -18.67 43.55 34.10
CA THR A 294 -18.59 44.83 34.87
C THR A 294 -18.02 45.90 33.89
N LYS A 295 -18.55 47.12 33.69
CA LYS A 295 -18.80 48.28 34.58
C LYS A 295 -17.53 48.75 35.33
N GLU A 296 -17.10 50.01 35.40
CA GLU A 296 -17.47 51.32 34.80
C GLU A 296 -16.36 52.34 35.23
N ALA A 297 -16.03 53.49 34.62
CA ALA A 297 -16.57 54.23 33.47
C ALA A 297 -15.51 55.19 32.81
N SER A 298 -15.99 56.14 32.00
CA SER A 298 -15.35 57.17 31.13
C SER A 298 -14.25 58.12 31.65
N SER A 299 -13.39 58.60 30.74
CA SER A 299 -13.08 60.05 30.54
C SER A 299 -12.61 60.33 29.09
N SER A 300 -12.56 61.60 28.62
CA SER A 300 -12.44 61.91 27.17
C SER A 300 -11.90 63.30 26.77
N THR A 301 -11.07 63.34 25.71
CA THR A 301 -10.69 64.49 24.85
C THR A 301 -9.94 63.92 23.60
N LYS A 302 -10.12 64.31 22.31
CA LYS A 302 -10.23 65.61 21.59
C LYS A 302 -8.99 66.52 21.78
N SER A 303 -8.42 67.26 20.81
CA SER A 303 -8.62 67.46 19.36
C SER A 303 -7.45 68.35 18.84
N ALA A 304 -7.04 68.44 17.56
CA ALA A 304 -7.31 67.65 16.35
C ALA A 304 -6.32 68.05 15.21
N GLU A 305 -6.32 67.29 14.11
CA GLU A 305 -6.21 67.70 12.69
C GLU A 305 -5.73 69.12 12.30
N THR A 306 -4.83 69.24 11.32
CA THR A 306 -4.86 70.32 10.29
C THR A 306 -4.15 69.88 8.98
N THR A 307 -4.76 70.22 7.84
CA THR A 307 -4.37 69.90 6.46
C THR A 307 -3.27 70.79 5.86
N LYS A 308 -2.65 70.30 4.75
CA LYS A 308 -2.34 70.99 3.47
C LYS A 308 -1.40 70.12 2.59
N THR A 309 -1.41 70.02 1.25
CA THR A 309 -2.33 70.19 0.09
C THR A 309 -1.44 70.41 -1.16
N ASN A 310 -1.93 70.01 -2.35
CA ASN A 310 -1.46 70.38 -3.70
C ASN A 310 -0.22 69.61 -4.25
N THR A 311 -0.31 68.87 -5.37
CA THR A 311 -0.61 69.22 -6.80
C THR A 311 0.67 69.70 -7.52
N ALA A 312 1.41 68.90 -8.30
CA ALA A 312 1.11 68.06 -9.49
C ALA A 312 1.20 68.81 -10.84
N SER A 313 1.94 68.23 -11.80
CA SER A 313 1.89 68.47 -13.26
C SER A 313 2.83 67.47 -13.97
N GLU A 314 2.32 66.58 -14.83
CA GLU A 314 2.49 66.60 -16.31
C GLU A 314 3.74 65.84 -16.82
N LYS A 315 3.81 65.25 -18.04
CA LYS A 315 2.91 65.24 -19.21
C LYS A 315 3.20 64.04 -20.15
N THR A 316 2.17 63.48 -20.82
CA THR A 316 2.13 62.85 -22.19
C THR A 316 3.16 61.77 -22.65
N SER A 317 2.92 60.92 -23.66
CA SER A 317 1.72 60.24 -24.22
C SER A 317 2.13 59.26 -25.36
N SER A 318 1.19 58.39 -25.78
CA SER A 318 1.03 57.88 -27.17
C SER A 318 2.20 57.18 -27.92
N ALA A 319 2.31 55.87 -27.72
CA ALA A 319 2.00 54.79 -28.70
C ALA A 319 2.56 54.72 -30.15
N VAL A 320 2.60 53.47 -30.66
CA VAL A 320 2.69 52.99 -32.07
C VAL A 320 4.03 53.07 -32.80
N SER A 321 4.66 51.91 -33.10
CA SER A 321 4.99 51.46 -34.48
C SER A 321 5.77 50.13 -34.56
N LYS A 322 5.69 49.47 -35.72
CA LYS A 322 6.22 48.12 -36.05
C LYS A 322 7.11 48.17 -37.30
N PRO A 323 8.24 47.45 -37.34
CA PRO A 323 8.69 46.70 -38.52
C PRO A 323 8.80 45.19 -38.17
N THR A 324 8.49 44.18 -38.99
CA THR A 324 8.23 44.02 -40.43
C THR A 324 9.43 43.95 -41.39
N SER A 325 10.14 42.80 -41.38
CA SER A 325 10.79 42.15 -42.54
C SER A 325 11.20 40.72 -42.11
N SER A 326 10.64 39.65 -42.69
CA SER A 326 11.22 38.81 -43.77
C SER A 326 12.61 38.20 -43.46
N SER A 327 12.91 36.93 -43.75
CA SER A 327 12.33 36.06 -44.79
C SER A 327 12.48 34.55 -44.51
N SER A 328 11.54 33.76 -45.05
CA SER A 328 11.84 32.40 -45.54
C SER A 328 12.16 32.48 -47.04
N PRO A 329 12.78 31.45 -47.63
CA PRO A 329 12.01 30.65 -48.58
C PRO A 329 12.19 29.14 -48.41
N ALA A 330 11.40 28.37 -49.15
CA ALA A 330 11.49 26.91 -49.23
C ALA A 330 11.65 26.45 -50.69
N SER A 331 12.21 25.25 -50.87
CA SER A 331 12.23 24.49 -52.14
C SER A 331 12.46 22.99 -51.78
N THR A 332 11.77 21.95 -52.26
CA THR A 332 11.41 21.51 -53.64
C THR A 332 12.60 21.37 -54.60
N SER A 333 12.72 20.38 -55.49
CA SER A 333 12.14 19.01 -55.63
C SER A 333 12.99 18.22 -56.68
N SER A 334 12.70 17.03 -57.24
CA SER A 334 11.60 16.04 -57.18
C SER A 334 12.02 14.72 -57.88
N ALA A 335 11.64 13.56 -57.32
CA ALA A 335 11.51 12.26 -58.02
C ALA A 335 12.83 11.62 -58.58
N SER A 336 12.88 10.41 -59.15
CA SER A 336 11.83 9.43 -59.55
C SER A 336 12.39 8.00 -59.74
N ALA A 337 11.50 7.03 -60.04
CA ALA A 337 11.72 5.79 -60.82
C ALA A 337 12.50 4.61 -60.14
N THR A 338 12.20 3.31 -60.34
CA THR A 338 11.12 2.62 -61.12
C THR A 338 10.99 1.12 -60.78
N ARG A 339 9.78 0.54 -60.98
CA ARG A 339 9.48 -0.85 -61.46
C ARG A 339 9.78 -2.05 -60.53
N GLU A 340 9.06 -3.20 -60.57
CA GLU A 340 7.78 -3.57 -61.21
C GLU A 340 7.14 -4.84 -60.57
N GLU A 341 5.82 -5.01 -60.77
CA GLU A 341 5.02 -6.27 -60.73
C GLU A 341 5.02 -7.17 -59.45
N THR A 342 4.04 -8.06 -59.23
CA THR A 342 2.89 -8.51 -60.07
C THR A 342 1.58 -8.62 -59.28
N THR A 343 0.46 -8.69 -59.99
CA THR A 343 -0.90 -8.89 -59.44
C THR A 343 -1.32 -10.37 -59.32
N ALA A 344 -2.17 -10.69 -58.33
CA ALA A 344 -3.28 -11.63 -58.50
C ALA A 344 -4.37 -11.43 -57.43
N SER A 345 -5.63 -11.69 -57.77
CA SER A 345 -6.76 -11.76 -56.85
C SER A 345 -7.74 -12.83 -57.34
N SER A 346 -8.27 -13.66 -56.44
CA SER A 346 -9.36 -14.59 -56.75
C SER A 346 -10.15 -15.00 -55.50
N THR A 347 -11.42 -14.62 -55.45
CA THR A 347 -12.45 -15.22 -54.60
C THR A 347 -12.71 -16.68 -54.96
N SER A 348 -13.10 -17.52 -53.99
CA SER A 348 -14.32 -18.38 -54.04
C SER A 348 -14.44 -19.30 -52.81
N ALA A 349 -15.67 -19.46 -52.31
CA ALA A 349 -16.15 -20.68 -51.64
C ALA A 349 -17.10 -21.41 -52.63
N PRO A 350 -17.43 -22.70 -52.44
CA PRO A 350 -18.65 -23.03 -51.67
C PRO A 350 -18.68 -24.44 -50.99
N THR A 351 -19.77 -24.74 -50.25
CA THR A 351 -20.49 -26.05 -50.06
C THR A 351 -19.69 -27.36 -49.87
N SER A 352 -19.77 -28.08 -48.73
CA SER A 352 -20.85 -29.02 -48.28
C SER A 352 -20.81 -30.40 -48.99
N ASP A 353 -21.26 -31.57 -48.46
CA ASP A 353 -22.13 -31.93 -47.31
C ASP A 353 -21.73 -33.28 -46.63
N ASP A 354 -22.28 -33.51 -45.42
CA ASP A 354 -22.82 -34.77 -44.80
C ASP A 354 -22.05 -36.08 -44.45
N GLU A 355 -22.73 -36.83 -43.55
CA GLU A 355 -22.59 -38.24 -43.07
C GLU A 355 -21.32 -38.72 -42.31
N ALA A 356 -21.38 -39.74 -41.43
CA ALA A 356 -22.42 -40.26 -40.51
C ALA A 356 -21.85 -41.39 -39.61
N ALA A 357 -22.47 -41.62 -38.44
CA ALA A 357 -22.38 -42.85 -37.61
C ALA A 357 -20.99 -43.21 -37.00
N GLU A 358 -20.86 -44.04 -35.95
CA GLU A 358 -21.85 -44.67 -35.07
C GLU A 358 -21.30 -44.82 -33.62
N SER A 359 -22.18 -45.11 -32.65
CA SER A 359 -21.81 -45.57 -31.30
C SER A 359 -21.80 -47.11 -31.25
N PRO A 360 -21.18 -47.73 -30.23
CA PRO A 360 -22.07 -48.36 -29.26
C PRO A 360 -21.70 -48.15 -27.79
N SER A 361 -22.70 -48.31 -26.94
CA SER A 361 -22.57 -48.35 -25.48
C SER A 361 -22.48 -49.78 -24.95
N ALA A 362 -22.00 -49.96 -23.70
CA ALA A 362 -22.82 -50.46 -22.57
C ALA A 362 -22.05 -51.29 -21.53
N THR A 363 -22.35 -51.02 -20.24
CA THR A 363 -22.24 -51.95 -19.07
C THR A 363 -20.86 -52.53 -18.69
N GLY A 364 -20.60 -52.86 -17.42
CA GLY A 364 -21.40 -52.66 -16.20
C GLY A 364 -20.94 -53.57 -15.03
N ALA A 365 -21.62 -53.41 -13.88
CA ALA A 365 -21.54 -54.23 -12.66
C ALA A 365 -20.23 -54.21 -11.83
N ALA A 366 -20.42 -54.12 -10.52
CA ALA A 366 -19.46 -54.59 -9.52
C ALA A 366 -19.85 -56.00 -9.04
N PRO A 367 -18.96 -56.69 -8.30
CA PRO A 367 -19.42 -57.57 -7.22
C PRO A 367 -18.80 -57.18 -5.87
N SER A 368 -19.32 -57.80 -4.81
CA SER A 368 -18.98 -57.51 -3.41
C SER A 368 -18.53 -58.77 -2.66
N SER A 369 -18.14 -58.54 -1.40
CA SER A 369 -18.29 -59.45 -0.25
C SER A 369 -17.11 -60.34 0.20
N THR A 370 -17.10 -60.56 1.53
CA THR A 370 -16.27 -61.49 2.33
C THR A 370 -14.75 -61.20 2.43
N GLY A 371 -14.08 -61.34 3.58
CA GLY A 371 -14.56 -61.51 4.95
C GLY A 371 -13.79 -62.57 5.79
N VAL A 372 -13.89 -62.44 7.13
CA VAL A 372 -13.52 -63.43 8.18
C VAL A 372 -12.03 -63.52 8.60
N VAL A 373 -11.77 -63.11 9.86
CA VAL A 373 -10.88 -63.68 10.94
C VAL A 373 -9.52 -64.29 10.51
N GLY A 374 -8.35 -63.98 11.09
CA GLY A 374 -7.93 -63.56 12.45
C GLY A 374 -6.59 -64.29 12.77
N THR A 375 -5.87 -64.21 13.90
CA THR A 375 -6.01 -63.55 15.22
C THR A 375 -4.63 -63.50 15.93
N ASN A 376 -4.39 -62.52 16.83
CA ASN A 376 -3.43 -62.57 17.97
C ASN A 376 -1.91 -62.67 17.66
N ALA A 377 -0.97 -62.22 18.50
CA ALA A 377 -0.96 -61.37 19.72
C ALA A 377 0.47 -60.76 19.89
N GLY A 378 0.76 -59.79 20.77
CA GLY A 378 -0.06 -59.11 21.80
C GLY A 378 0.51 -57.73 22.18
N HIS A 379 -0.18 -56.92 23.00
CA HIS A 379 0.10 -56.74 24.45
C HIS A 379 1.55 -56.25 24.74
N LYS A 380 1.81 -55.09 25.35
CA LYS A 380 1.09 -54.28 26.39
C LYS A 380 1.42 -52.76 26.21
N ALA A 381 0.93 -51.79 27.00
CA ALA A 381 -0.38 -51.51 27.65
C ALA A 381 -0.23 -50.16 28.44
N GLY A 382 -1.32 -49.39 28.61
CA GLY A 382 -1.31 -48.06 29.27
C GLY A 382 -1.78 -46.97 28.30
N SER A 383 -3.07 -46.66 28.11
CA SER A 383 -4.10 -46.25 29.10
C SER A 383 -3.79 -44.85 29.66
N SER A 384 -4.44 -43.79 29.17
CA SER A 384 -5.77 -43.27 29.62
C SER A 384 -5.61 -42.15 30.66
N ALA A 385 -6.41 -41.07 30.68
CA ALA A 385 -7.48 -40.65 29.78
C ALA A 385 -7.63 -39.11 29.78
N ALA A 386 -8.42 -38.61 28.83
CA ALA A 386 -8.86 -37.22 28.74
C ALA A 386 -9.84 -36.81 29.86
N MET A 387 -10.04 -35.50 30.06
CA MET A 387 -11.38 -34.90 29.87
C MET A 387 -11.39 -33.37 29.77
N MET A 388 -12.55 -32.85 29.36
CA MET A 388 -13.01 -31.46 29.28
C MET A 388 -12.44 -30.45 30.29
N GLY A 389 -12.28 -29.20 29.82
CA GLY A 389 -12.10 -28.03 30.67
C GLY A 389 -12.28 -26.71 29.91
N ALA A 390 -13.52 -26.32 29.62
CA ALA A 390 -13.83 -25.00 29.05
C ALA A 390 -14.10 -23.99 30.17
N ALA A 391 -13.51 -22.80 30.06
CA ALA A 391 -13.81 -21.67 30.96
C ALA A 391 -13.75 -20.34 30.18
N LEU A 392 -14.90 -19.68 30.03
CA LEU A 392 -14.95 -18.26 29.68
C LEU A 392 -14.61 -17.44 30.93
N ALA A 393 -13.89 -16.33 30.74
CA ALA A 393 -13.79 -15.26 31.73
C ALA A 393 -14.36 -13.97 31.13
N LEU A 394 -15.69 -13.81 31.20
CA LEU A 394 -16.34 -12.54 30.88
C LEU A 394 -16.18 -11.62 32.10
N ALA A 395 -15.65 -10.41 31.91
CA ALA A 395 -15.47 -9.43 32.98
C ALA A 395 -16.14 -8.10 32.63
N ALA A 396 -17.41 -7.96 33.01
CA ALA A 396 -18.14 -6.69 32.94
C ALA A 396 -19.23 -6.67 34.02
N PHE A 397 -19.10 -5.80 35.03
CA PHE A 397 -20.23 -5.41 35.89
C PHE A 397 -19.99 -4.04 36.54
N LEU A 398 -20.78 -3.06 36.09
CA LEU A 398 -21.22 -1.82 36.75
C LEU A 398 -20.52 -1.34 38.03
N LEU A 399 -19.94 -0.14 37.95
CA LEU A 399 -20.51 1.04 38.62
C LEU A 399 -20.32 2.30 37.76
#